data_AF-A0A137QN76-F1
#
_entry.id   AF-A0A137QN76-F1
#
_cell.length_a   1.000
_cell.length_b   1.000
_cell.length_c   1.000
_cell.angle_alpha   90.00
_cell.angle_beta   90.00
_cell.angle_gamma   90.00
#
_symmetry.space_group_name_H-M   'P 1'
#
loop_
_entity.id
_entity.type
_entity.pdbx_description
1 polymer ?
#
loop_
_entity_poly.entity_id
_entity_poly.type
_entity_poly.pdbx_seq_one_letter_code
_entity_poly.pdbx_strand_id
1 'polypeptide(L)' 'KPYQLSFSETKVLKEFTDENLKKGYIHKSESPMAFSFFFVGKKDGKLCPY' A
#
# COMPACT_ATOMS: atom_id res chain seq x y z
N LYS A 1 -3.55 4.86 15.79
CA LYS A 1 -2.18 5.30 15.43
C LYS A 1 -1.86 4.68 14.07
N PRO A 2 -1.29 5.43 13.11
CA PRO A 2 -0.89 4.86 11.82
C PRO A 2 0.16 3.78 12.04
N TYR A 3 0.10 2.72 11.24
CA TYR A 3 1.07 1.63 11.31
C TYR A 3 2.45 2.14 10.86
N GLN A 4 3.50 1.78 11.60
CA GLN A 4 4.86 2.18 11.26
C GLN A 4 5.42 1.20 10.22
N LEU A 5 5.54 1.66 8.98
CA LEU A 5 6.15 0.89 7.90
C LEU A 5 7.67 1.06 7.90
N SER A 6 8.40 -0.01 7.55
CA SER A 6 9.83 0.10 7.28
C SER A 6 10.10 0.93 6.01
N PHE A 7 11.36 1.36 5.81
CA PHE A 7 11.74 2.11 4.61
C PHE A 7 11.46 1.33 3.31
N SER A 8 11.74 0.02 3.32
CA SER A 8 11.50 -0.86 2.18
C SER A 8 10.01 -0.98 1.87
N GLU A 9 9.17 -1.18 2.88
CA GLU A 9 7.71 -1.26 2.71
C GLU A 9 7.12 0.07 2.23
N THR A 10 7.63 1.20 2.72
CA THR A 10 7.18 2.52 2.28
C THR A 10 7.47 2.76 0.80
N LYS A 11 8.63 2.29 0.30
CA LYS A 11 8.97 2.37 -1.12
C LYS A 11 8.01 1.53 -1.96
N VAL A 12 7.76 0.28 -1.56
CA VAL A 12 6.82 -0.62 -2.26
C VAL A 12 5.39 -0.06 -2.22
N LEU A 13 4.98 0.54 -1.11
CA LEU A 13 3.70 1.24 -0.99
C LEU A 13 3.54 2.35 -2.02
N LYS A 14 4.56 3.19 -2.14
CA LYS A 14 4.52 4.30 -3.10
C LYS A 14 4.42 3.79 -4.53
N GLU A 15 5.24 2.80 -4.90
CA GLU A 15 5.20 2.17 -6.23
C GLU A 15 3.83 1.53 -6.51
N PHE A 16 3.26 0.80 -5.53
CA PHE A 16 1.93 0.22 -5.65
C PHE A 16 0.84 1.28 -5.82
N THR A 17 0.83 2.34 -5.00
CA THR A 17 -0.15 3.42 -5.10
C THR A 17 -0.07 4.11 -6.47
N ASP A 18 1.13 4.43 -6.94
CA ASP A 18 1.33 5.10 -8.24
C ASP A 18 0.86 4.22 -9.41
N GLU A 19 1.15 2.92 -9.39
CA GLU A 19 0.67 1.99 -10.42
C GLU A 19 -0.86 1.86 -10.44
N ASN A 20 -1.49 1.75 -9.27
CA ASN A 20 -2.94 1.57 -9.19
C ASN A 20 -3.69 2.86 -9.50
N LEU A 21 -3.12 4.03 -9.19
CA LEU A 21 -3.63 5.32 -9.64
C LEU A 21 -3.56 5.43 -11.18
N LYS A 22 -2.44 5.03 -11.80
CA LYS A 22 -2.30 5.02 -13.27
C LYS A 22 -3.25 4.04 -13.95
N LYS A 23 -3.48 2.87 -13.35
CA LYS A 23 -4.45 1.87 -13.83
C LYS A 23 -5.90 2.31 -13.60
N GLY A 24 -6.14 3.31 -12.75
CA GLY A 24 -7.47 3.78 -12.38
C GLY A 24 -8.21 2.86 -11.39
N TYR A 25 -7.51 1.93 -10.74
CA TYR A 25 -8.11 1.04 -9.73
C TYR A 25 -8.38 1.74 -8.40
N ILE A 26 -7.61 2.77 -8.07
CA ILE A 26 -7.82 3.61 -6.89
C ILE A 26 -7.87 5.08 -7.29
N HIS A 27 -8.53 5.89 -6.47
CA HIS A 27 -8.57 7.34 -6.60
C HIS A 27 -8.43 8.01 -5.23
N LYS A 28 -8.07 9.29 -5.21
CA LYS A 28 -8.04 10.07 -3.97
C LYS A 28 -9.46 10.19 -3.41
N SER A 29 -9.60 9.99 -2.11
CA SER A 29 -10.87 10.05 -1.38
C SER A 29 -10.69 10.88 -0.11
N GLU A 30 -11.67 11.74 0.19
CA GLU A 30 -11.74 12.53 1.42
C GLU A 30 -12.73 11.89 2.40
N SER A 31 -12.41 10.65 2.80
CA SER A 31 -13.23 9.91 3.75
C SER A 31 -12.82 10.23 5.20
N PRO A 32 -13.77 10.43 6.13
CA PRO A 32 -13.46 10.53 7.56
C PRO A 32 -12.97 9.20 8.16
N MET A 33 -13.16 8.10 7.43
CA MET A 33 -12.65 6.78 7.77
C MET A 33 -11.46 6.43 6.89
N ALA A 34 -10.34 6.10 7.54
CA ALA A 34 -9.16 5.52 6.90
C ALA A 34 -8.96 4.09 7.41
N PHE A 35 -8.67 3.17 6.50
CA PHE A 35 -8.28 1.80 6.84
C PHE A 35 -6.75 1.66 6.73
N SER A 36 -6.18 0.83 7.60
CA SER A 36 -4.75 0.51 7.57
C SER A 36 -4.43 -0.39 6.38
N PHE A 37 -3.30 -0.14 5.73
CA PHE A 37 -2.76 -0.98 4.66
C PHE A 37 -1.46 -1.66 5.14
N PHE A 38 -1.30 -2.94 4.84
CA PHE A 38 -0.11 -3.70 5.22
C PHE A 38 0.29 -4.65 4.09
N PHE A 39 1.58 -4.99 4.08
CA PHE A 39 2.13 -6.00 3.17
C PHE A 39 2.23 -7.33 3.88
N VAL A 40 1.90 -8.39 3.15
CA VAL A 40 2.14 -9.76 3.59
C VAL A 40 3.24 -10.34 2.71
N GLY A 41 4.30 -10.84 3.35
CA GLY A 41 5.34 -11.60 2.65
C GLY A 41 4.76 -12.88 2.07
N LYS A 42 4.81 -13.04 0.75
CA LYS A 42 4.51 -14.32 0.10
C LYS A 42 5.68 -15.28 0.25
N LYS A 43 5.40 -16.57 0.06
CA LYS A 43 6.42 -17.66 0.12
C LYS A 43 7.60 -17.41 -0.84
N ASP A 44 7.35 -16.75 -1.97
CA ASP A 44 8.36 -16.32 -2.94
C ASP A 44 9.22 -15.10 -2.51
N GLY A 45 9.07 -14.61 -1.29
CA GLY A 45 9.80 -13.44 -0.78
C GLY A 45 9.31 -12.10 -1.33
N LYS A 46 8.33 -12.10 -2.25
CA LYS A 46 7.68 -10.89 -2.73
C LYS A 46 6.70 -10.35 -1.69
N LEU A 47 6.73 -9.04 -1.46
CA LEU A 47 5.72 -8.33 -0.69
C LEU A 47 4.49 -8.14 -1.57
N CYS A 48 3.37 -8.74 -1.17
CA CYS A 48 2.08 -8.47 -1.80
C CYS A 48 1.24 -7.63 -0.85
N PRO A 49 0.53 -6.62 -1.38
CA PRO A 49 -0.48 -5.92 -0.60
C PRO A 49 -1.62 -6.89 -0.27
N TYR A 50 -2.10 -6.82 0.97
CA TYR A 50 -3.29 -7.55 1.42
C TYR A 50 -4.57 -6.76 1.10
#